data_AF-A0A2U9IRS6-F1
#
_entry.id   AF-A0A2U9IRS6-F1
#
_cell.length_a   1.000
_cell.length_b   1.000
_cell.length_c   1.000
_cell.angle_alpha   90.00
_cell.angle_beta   90.00
_cell.angle_gamma   90.00
#
_symmetry.space_group_name_H-M   'P 1'
#
loop_
_entity.id
_entity.type
_entity.pdbx_description
1 polymer ?
#
loop_
_entity_poly.entity_id
_entity_poly.type
_entity_poly.pdbx_seq_one_letter_code
_entity_poly.pdbx_strand_id
1 'polypeptide(L)'
;MTWKFKSSKIEVKDVPVCVVDEIERSPKLRSLFQEAGLKTGHGSEAHRLVSEVVIKVFQEGKETVEDVRRKWNLNNIDLIITEIEKEARERGVIKP
;
A
#
# COMPACT_ATOMS: atom_id res chain seq x y z
N MET A 1 25.42 -22.75 -29.78
CA MET A 1 25.21 -22.65 -28.31
C MET A 1 23.98 -21.81 -28.08
N THR A 2 22.82 -22.45 -27.84
CA THR A 2 21.54 -21.77 -27.68
C THR A 2 21.33 -21.44 -26.20
N TRP A 3 21.50 -20.17 -25.83
CA TRP A 3 21.15 -19.67 -24.50
C TRP A 3 19.65 -19.82 -24.27
N LYS A 4 19.27 -20.69 -23.32
CA LYS A 4 17.90 -20.81 -22.84
C LYS A 4 17.72 -19.85 -21.66
N PHE A 5 17.15 -18.67 -21.92
CA PHE A 5 16.62 -17.81 -20.87
C PHE A 5 15.45 -18.53 -20.19
N LYS A 6 15.69 -19.10 -19.00
CA LYS A 6 14.60 -19.39 -18.07
C LYS A 6 14.20 -18.05 -17.45
N SER A 7 13.32 -17.32 -18.13
CA SER A 7 12.52 -16.30 -17.45
C SER A 7 11.60 -17.05 -16.51
N SER A 8 12.07 -17.29 -15.30
CA SER A 8 11.20 -17.55 -14.17
C SER A 8 10.33 -16.29 -14.06
N LYS A 9 9.18 -16.29 -14.74
CA LYS A 9 8.10 -15.36 -14.46
C LYS A 9 7.79 -15.60 -13.00
N ILE A 10 8.29 -14.71 -12.15
CA ILE A 10 7.82 -14.60 -10.79
C ILE A 10 6.33 -14.34 -10.98
N GLU A 11 5.51 -15.35 -10.71
CA GLU A 11 4.08 -15.18 -10.50
C GLU A 11 4.00 -14.23 -9.32
N VAL A 12 3.91 -12.93 -9.63
CA VAL A 12 3.47 -11.92 -8.69
C VAL A 12 2.11 -12.42 -8.30
N LYS A 13 2.03 -13.05 -7.11
CA LYS A 13 0.74 -13.38 -6.51
C LYS A 13 -0.11 -12.15 -6.71
N ASP A 14 -1.19 -12.28 -7.47
CA ASP A 14 -2.23 -11.27 -7.61
C ASP A 14 -2.70 -10.94 -6.19
N VAL A 15 -1.97 -10.04 -5.53
CA VAL A 15 -2.45 -9.40 -4.32
C VAL A 15 -3.67 -8.65 -4.83
N PRO A 16 -4.87 -8.90 -4.28
CA PRO A 16 -6.11 -8.62 -4.98
C PRO A 16 -6.10 -7.17 -5.40
N VAL A 17 -6.03 -6.92 -6.72
CA VAL A 17 -5.94 -5.58 -7.33
C VAL A 17 -7.06 -4.67 -6.80
N CYS A 18 -8.15 -5.26 -6.30
CA CYS A 18 -9.27 -4.58 -5.69
C CYS A 18 -8.97 -3.94 -4.31
N VAL A 19 -8.24 -4.58 -3.40
CA VAL A 19 -8.27 -4.16 -1.99
C VAL A 19 -7.55 -2.84 -1.76
N VAL A 20 -6.38 -2.66 -2.37
CA VAL A 20 -5.60 -1.41 -2.26
C VAL A 20 -6.34 -0.25 -2.92
N ASP A 21 -6.91 -0.47 -4.11
CA ASP A 21 -7.72 0.53 -4.82
C ASP A 21 -8.98 0.90 -4.03
N GLU A 22 -9.60 -0.07 -3.36
CA GLU A 22 -10.79 0.18 -2.56
C GLU A 22 -10.48 0.96 -1.27
N ILE A 23 -9.33 0.69 -0.63
CA ILE A 23 -8.85 1.46 0.51
C ILE A 23 -8.48 2.89 0.06
N GLU A 24 -7.79 3.03 -1.07
CA GLU A 24 -7.43 4.34 -1.65
C GLU A 24 -8.68 5.18 -1.98
N ARG A 25 -9.77 4.54 -2.42
CA ARG A 25 -11.04 5.20 -2.70
C ARG A 25 -11.79 5.67 -1.45
N SER A 26 -11.35 5.31 -0.24
CA SER A 26 -11.98 5.79 0.98
C SER A 26 -11.93 7.34 1.03
N PRO A 27 -13.08 8.01 1.28
CA PRO A 27 -13.15 9.47 1.23
C PRO A 27 -12.21 10.15 2.22
N LYS A 28 -11.94 9.53 3.38
CA LYS A 28 -11.00 10.07 4.38
C LYS A 28 -9.55 9.99 3.92
N LEU A 29 -9.14 8.84 3.36
CA LEU A 29 -7.78 8.68 2.85
C LEU A 29 -7.53 9.61 1.68
N ARG A 30 -8.51 9.80 0.81
CA ARG A 30 -8.45 10.81 -0.25
C ARG A 30 -8.20 12.22 0.27
N SER A 31 -8.91 12.65 1.31
CA SER A 31 -8.67 13.94 1.95
C SER A 31 -7.26 14.04 2.53
N LEU A 32 -6.80 13.01 3.25
CA LEU A 32 -5.46 12.97 3.83
C LEU A 32 -4.36 13.00 2.76
N PHE A 33 -4.55 12.28 1.65
CA PHE A 33 -3.62 12.32 0.51
C PHE A 33 -3.61 13.68 -0.16
N GLN A 34 -4.77 14.32 -0.31
CA GLN A 34 -4.86 15.67 -0.88
C GLN A 34 -4.20 16.73 0.02
N GLU A 35 -4.39 16.64 1.34
CA GLU A 35 -3.70 17.50 2.33
C GLU A 35 -2.18 17.27 2.34
N ALA A 36 -1.75 16.03 2.14
CA ALA A 36 -0.34 15.66 2.01
C ALA A 36 0.26 16.01 0.63
N GLY A 37 -0.55 16.52 -0.32
CA GLY A 37 -0.11 16.84 -1.68
C GLY A 37 0.19 15.63 -2.57
N LEU A 38 -0.29 14.45 -2.20
CA LEU A 38 -0.08 13.21 -2.94
C LEU A 38 -1.06 13.09 -4.11
N LYS A 39 -0.56 12.60 -5.24
CA LYS A 39 -1.42 12.19 -6.35
C LYS A 39 -2.19 10.94 -5.97
N THR A 40 -3.48 10.94 -6.31
CA THR A 40 -4.40 9.80 -6.14
C THR A 40 -4.71 9.17 -7.50
N GLY A 41 -5.09 7.89 -7.51
CA GLY A 41 -5.38 7.08 -8.69
C GLY A 41 -4.56 5.78 -8.74
N HIS A 42 -5.00 4.83 -9.56
CA HIS A 42 -4.29 3.55 -9.72
C HIS A 42 -2.85 3.77 -10.20
N GLY A 43 -1.87 3.20 -9.49
CA GLY A 43 -0.44 3.41 -9.77
C GLY A 43 0.13 4.76 -9.33
N SER A 44 -0.66 5.58 -8.62
CA SER A 44 -0.22 6.85 -8.04
C SER A 44 0.64 6.64 -6.78
N GLU A 45 1.13 7.75 -6.25
CA GLU A 45 1.90 7.78 -5.00
C GLU A 45 1.05 7.32 -3.82
N ALA A 46 -0.22 7.74 -3.74
CA ALA A 46 -1.15 7.27 -2.73
C ALA A 46 -1.36 5.75 -2.82
N HIS A 47 -1.61 5.22 -4.02
CA HIS A 47 -1.75 3.78 -4.23
C HIS A 47 -0.51 2.99 -3.77
N ARG A 48 0.69 3.48 -4.11
CA ARG A 48 1.95 2.86 -3.67
C ARG A 48 2.09 2.87 -2.15
N LEU A 49 1.75 3.97 -1.50
CA LEU A 49 1.80 4.08 -0.05
C LEU A 49 0.85 3.09 0.63
N VAL A 50 -0.41 3.01 0.16
CA VAL A 50 -1.39 2.03 0.68
C VAL A 50 -0.90 0.61 0.45
N SER A 51 -0.36 0.32 -0.73
CA SER A 51 0.20 -1.00 -1.06
C SER A 51 1.36 -1.38 -0.13
N GLU A 52 2.30 -0.46 0.10
CA GLU A 52 3.42 -0.71 1.02
C GLU A 52 2.93 -0.95 2.45
N VAL A 53 2.00 -0.14 2.95
CA VAL A 53 1.48 -0.29 4.31
C VAL A 53 0.68 -1.59 4.44
N VAL A 54 -0.31 -1.84 3.60
CA VAL A 54 -1.18 -3.02 3.71
C VAL A 54 -0.39 -4.30 3.45
N ILE A 55 0.37 -4.36 2.36
CA ILE A 55 1.03 -5.59 1.94
C ILE A 55 2.33 -5.78 2.72
N LYS A 56 3.24 -4.81 2.68
CA LYS A 56 4.59 -5.03 3.21
C LYS A 56 4.67 -4.91 4.72
N VAL A 57 3.90 -4.00 5.34
CA VAL A 57 3.85 -3.86 6.81
C VAL A 57 2.91 -4.89 7.40
N PHE A 58 1.64 -4.91 7.00
CA PHE A 58 0.63 -5.71 7.69
C PHE A 58 0.50 -7.17 7.22
N GLN A 59 0.63 -7.46 5.92
CA GLN A 59 0.50 -8.85 5.42
C GLN A 59 1.82 -9.63 5.43
N GLU A 60 2.91 -9.02 4.97
CA GLU A 60 4.21 -9.69 4.79
C GLU A 60 5.17 -9.46 5.96
N GLY A 61 4.98 -8.42 6.77
CA GLY A 61 5.87 -8.06 7.88
C GLY A 61 7.32 -7.79 7.45
N LYS A 62 7.54 -7.39 6.19
CA LYS A 62 8.87 -7.11 5.61
C LYS A 62 9.34 -5.69 5.87
N GLU A 63 8.42 -4.77 6.13
CA GLU A 63 8.71 -3.38 6.48
C GLU A 63 8.00 -3.02 7.78
N THR A 64 8.57 -2.08 8.55
CA THR A 64 7.91 -1.52 9.73
C THR A 64 7.21 -0.21 9.41
N VAL A 65 6.30 0.22 10.29
CA VAL A 65 5.67 1.55 10.22
C VAL A 65 6.75 2.65 10.20
N GLU A 66 7.84 2.47 10.95
CA GLU A 66 8.95 3.42 10.99
C GLU A 66 9.70 3.51 9.65
N ASP A 67 9.86 2.38 8.94
CA ASP A 67 10.48 2.36 7.61
C ASP A 67 9.63 3.14 6.59
N VAL A 68 8.30 2.96 6.64
CA VAL A 68 7.37 3.70 5.77
C VAL A 68 7.42 5.20 6.08
N ARG A 69 7.46 5.58 7.37
CA ARG A 69 7.61 6.99 7.78
C ARG A 69 8.88 7.62 7.21
N ARG A 70 10.01 6.91 7.30
CA ARG A 70 11.31 7.39 6.78
C ARG A 70 11.29 7.54 5.26
N LYS A 71 10.62 6.63 4.53
CA LYS A 71 10.52 6.68 3.07
C LYS A 71 9.69 7.85 2.56
N TRP A 72 8.54 8.09 3.18
CA TRP A 72 7.53 9.00 2.63
C TRP A 72 7.60 10.42 3.20
N ASN A 73 8.21 10.62 4.38
CA ASN A 73 8.42 11.92 5.03
C ASN A 73 7.23 12.91 4.88
N LEU A 74 6.01 12.42 5.14
CA LEU A 74 4.78 13.22 5.07
C LEU A 74 4.41 13.71 6.47
N ASN A 75 3.97 14.97 6.59
CA ASN A 75 3.54 15.56 7.87
C ASN A 75 2.37 14.80 8.53
N ASN A 76 1.51 14.15 7.73
CA ASN A 76 0.31 13.43 8.19
C ASN A 76 0.44 11.91 8.04
N ILE A 77 1.67 11.38 7.90
CA ILE A 77 1.89 9.94 7.64
C ILE A 77 1.26 9.05 8.72
N ASP A 78 1.23 9.49 9.96
CA ASP A 78 0.68 8.72 11.08
C ASP A 78 -0.82 8.54 11.01
N LEU A 79 -1.52 9.62 10.64
CA LEU A 79 -2.96 9.58 10.43
C LEU A 79 -3.30 8.71 9.23
N ILE A 80 -2.50 8.81 8.16
CA ILE A 80 -2.65 8.00 6.96
C ILE A 80 -2.48 6.50 7.28
N ILE A 81 -1.41 6.11 7.98
CA ILE A 81 -1.16 4.71 8.33
C ILE A 81 -2.26 4.17 9.24
N THR A 82 -2.70 4.97 10.23
CA THR A 82 -3.79 4.58 11.15
C THR A 82 -5.10 4.36 10.40
N GLU A 83 -5.47 5.24 9.47
CA GLU A 83 -6.71 5.08 8.71
C GLU A 83 -6.60 3.93 7.70
N ILE A 84 -5.42 3.71 7.07
CA ILE A 84 -5.17 2.53 6.22
C ILE A 84 -5.34 1.24 7.02
N GLU A 85 -4.75 1.17 8.22
CA GLU A 85 -4.89 0.00 9.10
C GLU A 85 -6.36 -0.25 9.44
N LYS A 86 -7.09 0.82 9.80
CA LYS A 86 -8.51 0.74 10.14
C LYS A 86 -9.35 0.21 8.97
N GLU A 87 -9.20 0.78 7.78
CA GLU A 87 -9.90 0.34 6.57
C GLU A 87 -9.55 -1.10 6.20
N ALA A 88 -8.27 -1.46 6.29
CA ALA A 88 -7.82 -2.81 6.01
C ALA A 88 -8.33 -3.84 7.04
N ARG A 89 -8.48 -3.44 8.30
CA ARG A 89 -9.10 -4.26 9.36
C ARG A 89 -10.61 -4.40 9.18
N GLU A 90 -11.32 -3.31 8.87
CA GLU A 90 -12.77 -3.33 8.58
C GLU A 90 -13.10 -4.23 7.38
N ARG A 91 -12.20 -4.27 6.39
CA ARG A 91 -12.33 -5.13 5.20
C ARG A 91 -11.84 -6.57 5.41
N GLY A 92 -11.33 -6.91 6.60
CA GLY A 92 -10.84 -8.25 6.93
C GLY A 92 -9.54 -8.65 6.21
N VAL A 93 -8.78 -7.67 5.72
CA VAL A 93 -7.51 -7.86 4.99
C VAL A 93 -6.37 -8.19 5.95
N ILE A 94 -6.43 -7.60 7.15
CA ILE A 94 -5.51 -7.83 8.25
C ILE A 94 -6.26 -8.61 9.32
N LYS A 95 -5.72 -9.76 9.76
CA LYS A 95 -6.29 -10.54 10.86
C LYS A 95 -5.92 -9.90 12.21
N PRO A 96 -6.80 -10.00 13.23
CA PRO A 96 -6.53 -9.49 14.57
C PRO A 96 -5.36 -10.19 15.26
#